data_AF-A0A3M2WJZ6-F1
#
_entry.id   AF-A0A3M2WJZ6-F1
#
_cell.length_a   1.000
_cell.length_b   1.000
_cell.length_c   1.000
_cell.angle_alpha   90.00
_cell.angle_beta   90.00
_cell.angle_gamma   90.00
#
_symmetry.space_group_name_H-M   'P 1'
#
loop_
_entity.id
_entity.type
_entity.pdbx_description
1 polymer ?
#
loop_
_entity_poly.entity_id
_entity_poly.type
_entity_poly.pdbx_seq_one_letter_code
_entity_poly.pdbx_strand_id
1 'polypeptide(L)' 'MRDSSLSFEGNFHASDLLRCASTSAYEFSDSMSGAQRDMTLTIMHLVEMAKVMVDNTIENLQTQ' A
#
# COMPACT_ATOMS: atom_id res chain seq x y z
N MET A 1 -26.00 -1.34 -5.09
CA MET A 1 -25.50 -2.67 -4.63
C MET A 1 -24.30 -3.13 -5.46
N ARG A 2 -24.42 -3.37 -6.78
CA ARG A 2 -23.28 -3.82 -7.61
C ARG A 2 -22.07 -2.85 -7.63
N ASP A 3 -22.32 -1.54 -7.54
CA ASP A 3 -21.29 -0.49 -7.50
C ASP A 3 -20.44 -0.53 -6.20
N SER A 4 -21.10 -0.77 -5.06
CA SER A 4 -20.47 -0.87 -3.74
C SER A 4 -19.62 -2.14 -3.58
N SER A 5 -19.99 -3.23 -4.26
CA SER A 5 -19.18 -4.46 -4.28
C SER A 5 -17.91 -4.28 -5.11
N LEU A 6 -18.00 -3.58 -6.25
CA LEU A 6 -16.84 -3.27 -7.09
C LEU A 6 -15.86 -2.33 -6.39
N SER A 7 -16.35 -1.34 -5.64
CA SER A 7 -15.48 -0.45 -4.86
C SER A 7 -14.80 -1.19 -3.70
N PHE A 8 -15.49 -2.14 -3.05
CA PHE A 8 -14.91 -2.97 -2.01
C PHE A 8 -13.79 -3.89 -2.53
N GLU A 9 -14.02 -4.61 -3.63
CA GLU A 9 -12.98 -5.43 -4.28
C GLU A 9 -11.80 -4.57 -4.75
N GLY A 10 -12.07 -3.38 -5.29
CA GLY A 10 -11.03 -2.42 -5.68
C GLY A 10 -10.12 -1.99 -4.53
N ASN A 11 -10.68 -1.80 -3.33
CA ASN A 11 -9.88 -1.46 -2.15
C ASN A 11 -8.99 -2.63 -1.69
N PHE A 12 -9.49 -3.87 -1.73
CA PHE A 12 -8.68 -5.04 -1.40
C PHE A 12 -7.50 -5.20 -2.39
N HIS A 13 -7.77 -5.06 -3.69
CA HIS A 13 -6.73 -5.05 -4.72
C HIS A 13 -5.72 -3.92 -4.52
N ALA A 14 -6.16 -2.72 -4.13
CA ALA A 14 -5.27 -1.61 -3.81
C ALA A 14 -4.37 -1.95 -2.61
N SER A 15 -4.89 -2.58 -1.56
CA SER A 15 -4.09 -3.00 -0.39
C SER A 15 -3.02 -4.04 -0.77
N ASP A 16 -3.39 -5.02 -1.61
CA ASP A 16 -2.45 -6.01 -2.14
C ASP A 16 -1.36 -5.38 -3.03
N LEU A 17 -1.73 -4.44 -3.91
CA LEU A 17 -0.77 -3.71 -4.74
C LEU A 17 0.21 -2.91 -3.89
N LEU A 18 -0.28 -2.24 -2.84
CA LEU A 18 0.57 -1.48 -1.91
C LEU A 18 1.52 -2.40 -1.14
N ARG A 19 1.06 -3.59 -0.73
CA ARG A 19 1.94 -4.62 -0.15
C ARG A 19 3.03 -5.06 -1.12
N CYS A 20 2.68 -5.34 -2.37
CA CYS A 20 3.66 -5.70 -3.41
C CYS A 20 4.68 -4.57 -3.65
N ALA A 21 4.23 -3.32 -3.70
CA ALA A 21 5.11 -2.16 -3.84
C ALA A 21 6.07 -2.04 -2.65
N SER A 22 5.59 -2.25 -1.42
CA SER A 22 6.41 -2.24 -0.20
C SER A 22 7.47 -3.35 -0.24
N THR A 23 7.10 -4.59 -0.56
CA THR A 23 8.06 -5.70 -0.72
C THR A 23 9.11 -5.39 -1.79
N SER A 24 8.68 -4.90 -2.96
CA SER A 24 9.58 -4.56 -4.05
C SER A 24 10.57 -3.46 -3.67
N ALA A 25 10.09 -2.42 -2.97
CA ALA A 25 10.93 -1.34 -2.48
C ALA A 25 11.90 -1.82 -1.39
N TYR A 26 11.46 -2.71 -0.51
CA TYR A 26 12.33 -3.31 0.51
C TYR A 26 13.47 -4.10 -0.11
N GLU A 27 13.16 -5.03 -1.03
CA GLU A 27 14.16 -5.81 -1.77
C GLU A 27 15.11 -4.92 -2.57
N PHE A 28 14.59 -3.88 -3.21
CA PHE A 28 15.42 -2.90 -3.92
C PHE A 28 16.36 -2.16 -2.96
N SER A 29 15.86 -1.73 -1.79
CA SER A 29 16.63 -0.98 -0.79
C SER A 29 17.80 -1.76 -0.20
N ASP A 30 17.70 -3.10 -0.15
CA ASP A 30 18.72 -3.98 0.43
C ASP A 30 20.03 -3.93 -0.35
N SER A 31 19.94 -3.70 -1.67
CA SER A 31 21.10 -3.54 -2.55
C SER A 31 21.65 -2.11 -2.63
N MET A 32 20.97 -1.13 -2.03
CA MET A 32 21.28 0.31 -2.17
C MET A 32 21.98 0.88 -0.93
N SER A 33 22.73 1.98 -1.12
CA SER A 33 23.36 2.74 -0.02
C SER A 33 23.31 4.25 -0.26
N GLY A 34 23.54 5.04 0.79
CA GLY A 34 23.52 6.50 0.73
C GLY A 34 22.17 7.06 0.27
N ALA A 35 22.20 8.10 -0.56
CA ALA A 35 21.01 8.83 -0.99
C ALA A 35 19.95 7.96 -1.71
N GLN A 36 20.37 6.90 -2.41
CA GLN A 36 19.42 5.98 -3.07
C GLN A 36 18.63 5.17 -2.05
N ARG A 37 19.28 4.69 -0.99
CA ARG A 37 18.62 3.99 0.11
C ARG A 37 17.65 4.92 0.84
N ASP A 38 18.05 6.15 1.12
CA ASP A 38 17.18 7.15 1.76
C ASP A 38 15.92 7.44 0.93
N MET A 39 16.07 7.55 -0.40
CA MET A 39 14.95 7.72 -1.32
C MET A 39 14.02 6.49 -1.30
N THR A 40 14.56 5.28 -1.33
CA THR A 40 13.75 4.05 -1.26
C THR A 40 13.00 3.93 0.07
N LEU A 41 13.64 4.26 1.20
CA LEU A 41 12.98 4.30 2.51
C LEU A 41 11.86 5.34 2.56
N THR A 42 12.05 6.49 1.92
CA THR A 42 11.00 7.52 1.79
C THR A 42 9.82 6.98 0.99
N ILE A 43 10.08 6.29 -0.13
CA ILE A 43 9.03 5.64 -0.94
C ILE A 43 8.29 4.59 -0.10
N MET A 44 9.00 3.74 0.64
CA MET A 44 8.39 2.75 1.53
C MET A 44 7.46 3.41 2.55
N HIS A 45 7.89 4.52 3.15
CA HIS A 45 7.05 5.26 4.10
C HIS A 45 5.76 5.78 3.45
N LEU A 46 5.84 6.34 2.24
CA LEU A 46 4.66 6.80 1.51
C LEU A 46 3.71 5.65 1.15
N VAL A 47 4.25 4.50 0.77
CA VAL A 47 3.46 3.29 0.48
C VAL A 47 2.74 2.80 1.74
N GLU A 48 3.42 2.77 2.89
CA GLU A 48 2.83 2.36 4.16
C GLU A 48 1.70 3.32 4.59
N MET A 49 1.91 4.63 4.44
CA MET A 49 0.86 5.63 4.70
C MET A 49 -0.36 5.42 3.78
N ALA A 50 -0.13 5.17 2.48
CA ALA A 50 -1.21 4.87 1.55
C ALA A 50 -1.96 3.59 1.94
N LYS A 51 -1.24 2.56 2.38
CA LYS A 51 -1.82 1.29 2.82
C LYS A 51 -2.73 1.48 4.03
N VAL A 52 -2.30 2.24 5.04
CA VAL A 52 -3.12 2.57 6.21
C VAL A 52 -4.42 3.26 5.80
N MET A 53 -4.38 4.19 4.85
CA MET A 53 -5.59 4.87 4.36
C MET A 53 -6.56 3.91 3.65
N VAL A 54 -6.04 2.97 2.85
CA VAL A 54 -6.84 1.95 2.17
C VAL A 54 -7.42 0.95 3.17
N ASP A 55 -6.60 0.44 4.09
CA ASP A 55 -7.03 -0.52 5.10
C ASP A 55 -8.13 0.08 5.99
N ASN A 56 -7.98 1.34 6.43
CA ASN A 56 -9.04 2.06 7.15
C ASN A 56 -10.33 2.18 6.33
N THR A 57 -10.23 2.38 5.01
CA THR A 57 -11.41 2.44 4.13
C THR A 57 -12.11 1.09 4.05
N ILE A 58 -11.35 0.00 3.97
CA ILE A 58 -11.87 -1.37 3.98
C ILE A 58 -12.57 -1.68 5.31
N GLU A 59 -11.92 -1.36 6.44
CA GLU A 59 -12.47 -1.58 7.79
C GLU A 59 -13.80 -0.84 7.97
N ASN A 60 -13.86 0.44 7.58
CA ASN A 60 -15.09 1.23 7.65
C ASN A 60 -16.22 0.63 6.80
N LEU A 61 -15.90 0.05 5.64
CA LEU A 61 -16.87 -0.64 4.78
C LEU A 61 -17.31 -2.00 5.35
N GLN A 62 -16.47 -2.67 6.15
CA GLN A 62 -16.83 -3.92 6.82
C GLN A 62 -17.74 -3.71 8.04
N THR A 63 -17.66 -2.53 8.68
CA THR A 63 -18.44 -2.18 9.87
C THR A 63 -19.83 -1.58 9.58
N GLN A 64 -20.16 -1.30 8.32
CA GLN A 64 -21.48 -0.80 7.88
C GLN A 64 -22.37 -1.92 7.35
#